data_AF-L0JQE3-F1
#
_entry.id   AF-L0JQE3-F1
#
_cell.length_a   1.000
_cell.length_b   1.000
_cell.length_c   1.000
_cell.angle_alpha   90.00
_cell.angle_beta   90.00
_cell.angle_gamma   90.00
#
_symmetry.space_group_name_H-M   'P 1'
#
loop_
_entity.id
_entity.type
_entity.pdbx_description
1 polymer ?
#
loop_
_entity_poly.entity_id
_entity_poly.type
_entity_poly.pdbx_seq_one_letter_code
_entity_poly.pdbx_strand_id
1 'polypeptide(L)'
;MSLPERAAFLQDCYFHEPHPNPFEIKVERKRLKKSADSFGYPPDVVDRSKRFFSVSEVDICDICEDRPSYCTHNAGKETIEEWTLEIEQFVKQEWAEWFKENTSFGVGDVEKRPSGILVLECEVDSVKVDFLLFTTERQASEYTFSDEAPEFGIGFLHPDILEGLSESERIFAWTEPLEDRFESSADEKLDDFFGTSGNRLLNVDQISTKKSVIISSIQEYLNKIGYDPQSNIGSSVREANRHRIPVSERGLTAGIRSDDEKVVLCECDLVNDLHIHRFSGGKLTDAEESPELSHLIDEVNRLSDSRADLDSTINSLSKMSSWFSAVAALTGILSLFGNTDELLNYLVDDLGLDFIDPTVGFILLLVTIGVLLFVGLFSLSVFILEWRFDWEIVDYVD
;
A
#
# COMPACT_ATOMS: atom_id res chain seq x y z
N MET A 1 -17.06 -17.13 24.64
CA MET A 1 -17.36 -16.24 23.52
C MET A 1 -16.06 -15.54 23.16
N SER A 2 -15.64 -15.55 21.90
CA SER A 2 -14.47 -14.78 21.43
C SER A 2 -14.79 -13.28 21.42
N LEU A 3 -13.79 -12.40 21.25
CA LEU A 3 -14.07 -10.97 21.05
C LEU A 3 -14.88 -10.73 19.76
N PRO A 4 -14.57 -11.36 18.60
CA PRO A 4 -15.40 -11.22 17.40
C PRO A 4 -16.87 -11.61 17.60
N GLU A 5 -17.15 -12.72 18.29
CA GLU A 5 -18.54 -13.13 18.60
C GLU A 5 -19.27 -12.10 19.48
N ARG A 6 -18.55 -11.49 20.44
CA ARG A 6 -19.09 -10.41 21.27
C ARG A 6 -19.30 -9.13 20.47
N ALA A 7 -18.39 -8.84 19.56
CA ALA A 7 -18.46 -7.65 18.74
C ALA A 7 -19.64 -7.72 17.78
N ALA A 8 -19.91 -8.88 17.18
CA ALA A 8 -21.12 -9.12 16.42
C ALA A 8 -22.38 -8.89 17.27
N PHE A 9 -22.44 -9.41 18.50
CA PHE A 9 -23.56 -9.14 19.39
C PHE A 9 -23.75 -7.65 19.69
N LEU A 10 -22.67 -6.92 20.01
CA LEU A 10 -22.75 -5.48 20.23
C LEU A 10 -23.16 -4.74 18.95
N GLN A 11 -22.63 -5.13 17.81
CA GLN A 11 -22.99 -4.53 16.53
C GLN A 11 -24.49 -4.71 16.27
N ASP A 12 -24.99 -5.94 16.31
CA ASP A 12 -26.37 -6.31 15.95
C ASP A 12 -27.41 -5.86 16.98
N CYS A 13 -27.06 -5.88 18.27
CA CYS A 13 -28.03 -5.63 19.35
C CYS A 13 -27.87 -4.24 20.00
N TYR A 14 -26.77 -3.55 19.79
CA TYR A 14 -26.43 -2.30 20.49
C TYR A 14 -26.12 -1.13 19.54
N PHE A 15 -25.41 -1.38 18.44
CA PHE A 15 -25.09 -0.35 17.45
C PHE A 15 -26.01 -0.36 16.21
N HIS A 16 -26.89 -1.35 16.04
CA HIS A 16 -27.77 -1.50 14.86
C HIS A 16 -29.15 -0.85 15.00
N GLU A 17 -29.62 -0.58 16.23
CA GLU A 17 -30.92 0.08 16.41
C GLU A 17 -30.74 1.61 16.45
N PRO A 18 -31.54 2.38 15.70
CA PRO A 18 -31.49 3.83 15.74
C PRO A 18 -31.86 4.31 17.14
N HIS A 19 -30.85 4.77 17.89
CA HIS A 19 -31.05 5.33 19.22
C HIS A 19 -31.56 6.78 19.11
N PRO A 20 -32.59 7.17 19.89
CA PRO A 20 -33.09 8.55 19.88
C PRO A 20 -32.05 9.57 20.40
N ASN A 21 -30.96 9.11 21.03
CA ASN A 21 -29.81 9.92 21.39
C ASN A 21 -28.50 9.20 21.02
N PRO A 22 -27.82 9.60 19.93
CA PRO A 22 -26.54 8.99 19.52
C PRO A 22 -25.37 9.35 20.45
N PHE A 23 -25.57 10.28 21.39
CA PHE A 23 -24.51 10.82 22.28
C PHE A 23 -24.36 10.06 23.61
N GLU A 24 -25.29 9.18 23.93
CA GLU A 24 -25.22 8.30 25.09
C GLU A 24 -25.75 6.95 24.67
N ILE A 25 -24.86 6.01 24.33
CA ILE A 25 -25.30 4.67 24.00
C ILE A 25 -25.82 4.05 25.30
N LYS A 26 -27.14 4.05 25.43
CA LYS A 26 -27.91 3.59 26.59
C LYS A 26 -28.99 2.69 26.04
N VAL A 27 -29.03 1.46 26.55
CA VAL A 27 -30.01 0.48 26.10
C VAL A 27 -30.73 -0.12 27.30
N GLU A 28 -32.01 -0.35 27.13
CA GLU A 28 -32.79 -1.09 28.11
C GLU A 28 -32.47 -2.57 28.00
N ARG A 29 -32.25 -3.25 29.13
CA ARG A 29 -31.96 -4.70 29.12
C ARG A 29 -33.03 -5.51 28.39
N LYS A 30 -34.31 -5.12 28.51
CA LYS A 30 -35.42 -5.80 27.84
C LYS A 30 -35.28 -5.72 26.32
N ARG A 31 -34.84 -4.58 25.79
CA ARG A 31 -34.60 -4.37 24.35
C ARG A 31 -33.42 -5.20 23.87
N LEU A 32 -32.31 -5.21 24.60
CA LEU A 32 -31.17 -6.09 24.31
C LEU A 32 -31.57 -7.56 24.24
N LYS A 33 -32.37 -8.04 25.20
CA LYS A 33 -32.86 -9.44 25.19
C LYS A 33 -33.71 -9.75 23.97
N LYS A 34 -34.64 -8.86 23.64
CA LYS A 34 -35.51 -9.02 22.46
C LYS A 34 -34.71 -9.03 21.16
N SER A 35 -33.72 -8.15 21.03
CA SER A 35 -32.82 -8.12 19.88
C SER A 35 -31.97 -9.38 19.81
N ALA A 36 -31.36 -9.79 20.93
CA ALA A 36 -30.58 -11.02 21.04
C ALA A 36 -31.37 -12.27 20.62
N ASP A 37 -32.61 -12.39 21.08
CA ASP A 37 -33.52 -13.48 20.72
C ASP A 37 -33.87 -13.45 19.22
N SER A 38 -34.02 -12.26 18.63
CA SER A 38 -34.36 -12.07 17.21
C SER A 38 -33.20 -12.45 16.29
N PHE A 39 -31.97 -12.15 16.69
CA PHE A 39 -30.75 -12.55 15.99
C PHE A 39 -30.28 -13.98 16.32
N GLY A 40 -30.98 -14.69 17.21
CA GLY A 40 -30.70 -16.10 17.52
C GLY A 40 -29.49 -16.32 18.43
N TYR A 41 -29.10 -15.32 19.22
CA TYR A 41 -28.01 -15.46 20.19
C TYR A 41 -28.43 -16.35 21.38
N PRO A 42 -27.45 -16.92 22.11
CA PRO A 42 -27.73 -17.70 23.32
C PRO A 42 -28.50 -16.89 24.38
N PRO A 43 -29.47 -17.47 25.11
CA PRO A 43 -30.29 -16.75 26.09
C PRO A 43 -29.49 -16.07 27.23
N ASP A 44 -28.28 -16.55 27.51
CA ASP A 44 -27.37 -16.02 28.53
C ASP A 44 -26.41 -14.95 27.98
N VAL A 45 -26.44 -14.64 26.68
CA VAL A 45 -25.50 -13.68 26.04
C VAL A 45 -25.57 -12.31 26.70
N VAL A 46 -26.79 -11.80 26.97
CA VAL A 46 -27.00 -10.49 27.56
C VAL A 46 -26.42 -10.44 28.97
N ASP A 47 -26.66 -11.48 29.77
CA ASP A 47 -26.18 -11.55 31.15
C ASP A 47 -24.64 -11.67 31.22
N ARG A 48 -24.02 -12.37 30.27
CA ARG A 48 -22.55 -12.43 30.14
C ARG A 48 -21.94 -11.10 29.69
N SER A 49 -22.64 -10.34 28.85
CA SER A 49 -22.20 -9.03 28.38
C SER A 49 -22.31 -7.95 29.45
N LYS A 50 -23.05 -8.16 30.55
CA LYS A 50 -23.24 -7.20 31.66
C LYS A 50 -21.94 -6.56 32.16
N ARG A 51 -20.82 -7.29 32.12
CA ARG A 51 -19.51 -6.82 32.60
C ARG A 51 -18.97 -5.57 31.86
N PHE A 52 -19.50 -5.26 30.68
CA PHE A 52 -19.12 -4.09 29.90
C PHE A 52 -19.98 -2.86 30.17
N PHE A 53 -21.04 -3.04 30.94
CA PHE A 53 -22.04 -2.03 31.15
C PHE A 53 -22.02 -1.55 32.58
N SER A 54 -22.05 -0.24 32.74
CA SER A 54 -22.63 0.36 33.93
C SER A 54 -24.14 0.12 33.89
N VAL A 55 -24.67 -0.43 34.99
CA VAL A 55 -26.10 -0.72 35.11
C VAL A 55 -26.69 0.21 36.15
N SER A 56 -27.73 0.94 35.74
CA SER A 56 -28.50 1.83 36.61
C SER A 56 -29.98 1.50 36.51
N GLU A 57 -30.71 1.80 37.59
CA GLU A 57 -32.17 1.70 37.60
C GLU A 57 -32.75 3.08 37.25
N VAL A 58 -33.63 3.11 36.25
CA VAL A 58 -34.32 4.33 35.83
C VAL A 58 -35.82 4.08 35.81
N ASP A 59 -36.57 5.06 36.28
CA ASP A 59 -38.02 5.04 36.15
C ASP A 59 -38.41 5.52 34.75
N ILE A 60 -39.30 4.78 34.10
CA ILE A 60 -39.96 5.14 32.85
C ILE A 60 -41.47 5.12 33.03
N CYS A 61 -42.19 5.83 32.15
CA CYS A 61 -43.64 5.75 32.08
C CYS A 61 -44.09 4.38 31.57
N ASP A 62 -45.03 3.75 32.27
CA ASP A 62 -45.59 2.44 31.91
C ASP A 62 -46.44 2.43 30.61
N ILE A 63 -46.73 3.61 30.04
CA ILE A 63 -47.50 3.76 28.79
C ILE A 63 -46.60 4.13 27.60
N CYS A 64 -45.81 5.21 27.72
CA CYS A 64 -45.04 5.73 26.59
C CYS A 64 -43.54 5.40 26.66
N GLU A 65 -43.09 4.68 27.70
CA GLU A 65 -41.69 4.33 27.94
C GLU A 65 -40.73 5.53 28.09
N ASP A 66 -41.24 6.77 28.07
CA ASP A 66 -40.44 7.96 28.30
C ASP A 66 -40.07 8.15 29.77
N ARG A 67 -38.93 8.81 30.01
CA ARG A 67 -38.57 9.22 31.37
C ARG A 67 -39.61 10.20 31.94
N PRO A 68 -39.85 10.19 33.27
CA PRO A 68 -40.81 11.07 33.92
C PRO A 68 -40.61 12.56 33.63
N SER A 69 -39.38 13.00 33.33
CA SER A 69 -39.06 14.38 32.96
C SER A 69 -39.59 14.80 31.59
N TYR A 70 -39.87 13.84 30.68
CA TYR A 70 -40.33 14.07 29.31
C TYR A 70 -41.77 13.57 29.09
N CYS A 71 -42.25 12.70 29.98
CA CYS A 71 -43.59 12.15 29.90
C CYS A 71 -44.66 13.18 30.28
N THR A 72 -45.70 13.30 29.43
CA THR A 72 -46.89 14.11 29.71
C THR A 72 -48.06 13.28 30.26
N HIS A 73 -47.93 11.95 30.28
CA HIS A 73 -48.94 11.05 30.81
C HIS A 73 -48.90 11.04 32.34
N ASN A 74 -50.08 11.05 32.95
CA ASN A 74 -50.25 10.90 34.39
C ASN A 74 -50.42 9.40 34.73
N ALA A 75 -49.43 8.60 34.34
CA ALA A 75 -49.46 7.14 34.39
C ALA A 75 -48.54 6.57 35.47
N GLY A 76 -48.54 5.25 35.62
CA GLY A 76 -47.66 4.55 36.55
C GLY A 76 -46.20 4.68 36.12
N LYS A 77 -45.29 4.39 37.06
CA LYS A 77 -43.86 4.29 36.78
C LYS A 77 -43.46 2.83 36.82
N GLU A 78 -42.71 2.39 35.83
CA GLU A 78 -41.99 1.13 35.86
C GLU A 78 -40.50 1.45 36.02
N THR A 79 -39.83 0.81 36.98
CA THR A 79 -38.37 0.89 37.11
C THR A 79 -37.74 -0.17 36.23
N ILE A 80 -36.85 0.24 35.33
CA ILE A 80 -36.13 -0.64 34.41
C ILE A 80 -34.61 -0.55 34.61
N GLU A 81 -33.89 -1.59 34.18
CA GLU A 81 -32.43 -1.59 34.12
C GLU A 81 -31.95 -0.94 32.80
N GLU A 82 -31.28 0.20 32.92
CA GLU A 82 -30.57 0.89 31.84
C GLU A 82 -29.09 0.51 31.87
N TRP A 83 -28.60 0.04 30.72
CA TRP A 83 -27.23 -0.44 30.54
C TRP A 83 -26.48 0.56 29.67
N THR A 84 -25.37 1.10 30.19
CA THR A 84 -24.49 2.05 29.50
C THR A 84 -23.14 1.41 29.25
N LEU A 85 -22.75 1.28 27.98
CA LEU A 85 -21.47 0.69 27.61
C LEU A 85 -20.32 1.58 28.08
N GLU A 86 -19.42 1.03 28.90
CA GLU A 86 -18.19 1.69 29.33
C GLU A 86 -17.13 1.56 28.23
N ILE A 87 -17.31 2.31 27.13
CA ILE A 87 -16.50 2.18 25.90
C ILE A 87 -15.01 2.30 26.18
N GLU A 88 -14.59 3.27 27.01
CA GLU A 88 -13.17 3.42 27.35
C GLU A 88 -12.59 2.17 28.02
N GLN A 89 -13.33 1.57 28.95
CA GLN A 89 -12.90 0.36 29.63
C GLN A 89 -12.88 -0.83 28.67
N PHE A 90 -13.91 -0.96 27.83
CA PHE A 90 -13.98 -2.00 26.79
C PHE A 90 -12.80 -1.91 25.82
N VAL A 91 -12.51 -0.70 25.33
CA VAL A 91 -11.39 -0.45 24.41
C VAL A 91 -10.06 -0.84 25.04
N LYS A 92 -9.80 -0.34 26.25
CA LYS A 92 -8.52 -0.55 26.93
C LYS A 92 -8.28 -1.98 27.39
N GLN A 93 -9.32 -2.69 27.82
CA GLN A 93 -9.15 -4.00 28.47
C GLN A 93 -9.40 -5.19 27.55
N GLU A 94 -10.18 -5.02 26.48
CA GLU A 94 -10.50 -6.13 25.58
C GLU A 94 -10.11 -5.85 24.14
N TRP A 95 -10.56 -4.72 23.58
CA TRP A 95 -10.41 -4.48 22.14
C TRP A 95 -8.95 -4.27 21.75
N ALA A 96 -8.22 -3.38 22.45
CA ALA A 96 -6.83 -3.08 22.14
C ALA A 96 -5.90 -4.26 22.46
N GLU A 97 -6.17 -5.00 23.54
CA GLU A 97 -5.43 -6.22 23.88
C GLU A 97 -5.62 -7.30 22.81
N TRP A 98 -6.86 -7.52 22.35
CA TRP A 98 -7.10 -8.45 21.25
C TRP A 98 -6.40 -8.01 19.97
N PHE A 99 -6.48 -6.73 19.62
CA PHE A 99 -5.83 -6.19 18.44
C PHE A 99 -4.31 -6.37 18.49
N LYS A 100 -3.70 -6.13 19.66
CA LYS A 100 -2.28 -6.38 19.93
C LYS A 100 -1.89 -7.86 19.84
N GLU A 101 -2.76 -8.77 20.26
CA GLU A 101 -2.48 -10.21 20.24
C GLU A 101 -2.71 -10.85 18.86
N ASN A 102 -3.51 -10.24 18.00
CA ASN A 102 -3.98 -10.85 16.76
C ASN A 102 -3.56 -10.09 15.49
N THR A 103 -2.80 -9.00 15.63
CA THR A 103 -2.21 -8.30 14.48
C THR A 103 -0.69 -8.43 14.43
N SER A 104 -0.13 -8.21 13.25
CA SER A 104 1.30 -8.08 13.00
C SER A 104 1.86 -6.71 13.41
N PHE A 105 0.99 -5.74 13.69
CA PHE A 105 1.36 -4.36 14.01
C PHE A 105 2.05 -4.24 15.37
N GLY A 106 2.98 -3.30 15.48
CA GLY A 106 3.60 -2.91 16.74
C GLY A 106 2.64 -2.06 17.58
N VAL A 107 1.73 -2.69 18.31
CA VAL A 107 0.65 -1.99 19.02
C VAL A 107 1.09 -1.48 20.41
N GLY A 108 0.98 -0.16 20.61
CA GLY A 108 1.22 0.53 21.87
C GLY A 108 0.03 0.50 22.85
N ASP A 109 0.15 1.26 23.94
CA ASP A 109 -0.95 1.42 24.91
C ASP A 109 -1.95 2.48 24.43
N VAL A 110 -3.22 2.32 24.80
CA VAL A 110 -4.27 3.29 24.47
C VAL A 110 -4.19 4.51 25.38
N GLU A 111 -3.96 5.68 24.79
CA GLU A 111 -3.98 6.97 25.47
C GLU A 111 -5.28 7.73 25.26
N LYS A 112 -5.64 8.62 26.20
CA LYS A 112 -6.83 9.48 26.07
C LYS A 112 -6.39 10.93 25.91
N ARG A 113 -6.68 11.53 24.75
CA ARG A 113 -6.44 12.95 24.49
C ARG A 113 -7.43 13.83 25.30
N PRO A 114 -7.11 15.11 25.55
CA PRO A 114 -8.01 16.05 26.25
C PRO A 114 -9.38 16.23 25.58
N SER A 115 -9.47 16.02 24.26
CA SER A 115 -10.73 15.99 23.50
C SER A 115 -11.63 14.80 23.82
N GLY A 116 -11.13 13.84 24.60
CA GLY A 116 -11.78 12.58 24.91
C GLY A 116 -11.60 11.50 23.84
N ILE A 117 -10.92 11.80 22.73
CA ILE A 117 -10.53 10.81 21.71
C ILE A 117 -9.52 9.85 22.32
N LEU A 118 -9.72 8.55 22.13
CA LEU A 118 -8.75 7.53 22.49
C LEU A 118 -7.81 7.34 21.30
N VAL A 119 -6.53 7.12 21.57
CA VAL A 119 -5.50 6.96 20.55
C VAL A 119 -4.76 5.68 20.80
N LEU A 120 -4.64 4.86 19.75
CA LEU A 120 -3.80 3.70 19.73
C LEU A 120 -2.66 3.95 18.74
N GLU A 121 -1.45 4.12 19.27
CA GLU A 121 -0.24 4.21 18.44
C GLU A 121 0.15 2.81 17.98
N CYS A 122 0.35 2.65 16.68
CA CYS A 122 0.78 1.41 16.04
C CYS A 122 2.02 1.64 15.19
N GLU A 123 2.84 0.60 15.05
CA GLU A 123 3.94 0.55 14.08
C GLU A 123 3.59 -0.45 12.98
N VAL A 124 3.42 0.06 11.75
CA VAL A 124 3.18 -0.72 10.53
C VAL A 124 4.42 -0.55 9.66
N ASP A 125 5.20 -1.63 9.44
CA ASP A 125 6.46 -1.58 8.68
C ASP A 125 7.40 -0.41 9.05
N SER A 126 7.61 -0.21 10.35
CA SER A 126 8.41 0.90 10.91
C SER A 126 7.86 2.31 10.73
N VAL A 127 6.62 2.44 10.24
CA VAL A 127 5.86 3.69 10.21
C VAL A 127 4.96 3.77 11.44
N LYS A 128 5.06 4.89 12.17
CA LYS A 128 4.14 5.20 13.27
C LYS A 128 2.81 5.72 12.75
N VAL A 129 1.75 4.95 12.99
CA VAL A 129 0.36 5.22 12.62
C VAL A 129 -0.46 5.43 13.87
N ASP A 130 -1.26 6.50 13.90
CA ASP A 130 -2.18 6.79 14.99
C ASP A 130 -3.60 6.34 14.59
N PHE A 131 -4.12 5.30 15.24
CA PHE A 131 -5.54 4.97 15.15
C PHE A 131 -6.32 5.78 16.18
N LEU A 132 -7.22 6.64 15.70
CA LEU A 132 -8.03 7.56 16.49
C LEU A 132 -9.40 6.95 16.72
N LEU A 133 -9.67 6.49 17.94
CA LEU A 133 -10.92 5.83 18.28
C LEU A 133 -11.96 6.88 18.69
N PHE A 134 -12.93 7.09 17.81
CA PHE A 134 -14.04 8.00 18.01
C PHE A 134 -15.20 7.30 18.71
N THR A 135 -15.64 7.88 19.82
CA THR A 135 -16.73 7.33 20.64
C THR A 135 -18.00 8.17 20.57
N THR A 136 -17.93 9.32 19.90
CA THR A 136 -19.06 10.22 19.68
C THR A 136 -18.98 10.80 18.27
N GLU A 137 -20.15 11.07 17.67
CA GLU A 137 -20.24 11.74 16.36
C GLU A 137 -19.49 13.07 16.38
N ARG A 138 -19.66 13.87 17.44
CA ARG A 138 -18.99 15.16 17.59
C ARG A 138 -17.46 15.04 17.49
N GLN A 139 -16.88 14.03 18.12
CA GLN A 139 -15.43 13.79 18.01
C GLN A 139 -15.03 13.47 16.57
N ALA A 140 -15.77 12.60 15.89
CA ALA A 140 -15.47 12.21 14.51
C ALA A 140 -15.67 13.36 13.52
N SER A 141 -16.73 14.17 13.68
CA SER A 141 -17.07 15.26 12.77
C SER A 141 -16.24 16.53 12.97
N GLU A 142 -15.80 16.81 14.20
CA GLU A 142 -14.99 18.00 14.51
C GLU A 142 -13.49 17.73 14.36
N TYR A 143 -13.06 16.47 14.28
CA TYR A 143 -11.65 16.13 14.12
C TYR A 143 -11.20 16.36 12.69
N THR A 144 -10.07 17.04 12.53
CA THR A 144 -9.38 17.19 11.25
C THR A 144 -8.15 16.31 11.28
N PHE A 145 -8.11 15.33 10.38
CA PHE A 145 -6.97 14.46 10.24
C PHE A 145 -5.72 15.23 9.83
N SER A 146 -4.57 14.81 10.36
CA SER A 146 -3.29 15.34 9.94
C SER A 146 -2.92 14.85 8.54
N ASP A 147 -2.37 15.77 7.73
CA ASP A 147 -1.67 15.46 6.48
C ASP A 147 -0.17 15.22 6.72
N GLU A 148 0.34 15.50 7.93
CA GLU A 148 1.75 15.35 8.30
C GLU A 148 2.05 14.01 8.99
N ALA A 149 1.01 13.33 9.49
CA ALA A 149 1.13 12.04 10.16
C ALA A 149 0.01 11.11 9.68
N PRO A 150 0.30 9.81 9.46
CA PRO A 150 -0.72 8.85 9.08
C PRO A 150 -1.65 8.61 10.26
N GLU A 151 -2.81 9.26 10.18
CA GLU A 151 -3.90 9.15 11.14
C GLU A 151 -5.10 8.51 10.46
N PHE A 152 -5.67 7.48 11.09
CA PHE A 152 -6.89 6.80 10.66
C PHE A 152 -7.90 6.74 11.78
N GLY A 153 -9.16 6.97 11.46
CA GLY A 153 -10.26 6.90 12.41
C GLY A 153 -10.74 5.47 12.64
N ILE A 154 -11.18 5.17 13.86
CA ILE A 154 -11.96 3.97 14.17
C ILE A 154 -13.23 4.41 14.89
N GLY A 155 -14.37 4.24 14.25
CA GLY A 155 -15.66 4.71 14.75
C GLY A 155 -16.43 3.66 15.55
N PHE A 156 -16.61 3.89 16.85
CA PHE A 156 -17.58 3.18 17.70
C PHE A 156 -18.97 3.84 17.56
N LEU A 157 -19.46 3.94 16.33
CA LEU A 157 -20.66 4.66 15.96
C LEU A 157 -21.56 3.77 15.08
N HIS A 158 -22.82 4.18 14.94
CA HIS A 158 -23.73 3.53 13.99
C HIS A 158 -23.17 3.66 12.55
N PRO A 159 -23.25 2.61 11.70
CA PRO A 159 -22.74 2.66 10.33
C PRO A 159 -23.23 3.86 9.51
N ASP A 160 -24.54 4.16 9.54
CA ASP A 160 -25.12 5.33 8.87
C ASP A 160 -24.48 6.67 9.27
N ILE A 161 -23.96 6.79 10.50
CA ILE A 161 -23.23 7.99 10.93
C ILE A 161 -21.87 8.04 10.23
N LEU A 162 -21.16 6.91 10.18
CA LEU A 162 -19.85 6.82 9.52
C LEU A 162 -19.94 7.11 8.02
N GLU A 163 -20.99 6.60 7.36
CA GLU A 163 -21.26 6.88 5.94
C GLU A 163 -21.56 8.36 5.66
N GLY A 164 -22.07 9.10 6.67
CA GLY A 164 -22.40 10.52 6.55
C GLY A 164 -21.21 11.47 6.73
N LEU A 165 -20.03 10.98 7.10
CA LEU A 165 -18.84 11.80 7.36
C LEU A 165 -18.02 12.04 6.10
N SER A 166 -17.54 13.27 5.89
CA SER A 166 -16.74 13.64 4.70
C SER A 166 -15.38 12.93 4.62
N GLU A 167 -14.87 12.46 5.75
CA GLU A 167 -13.58 11.77 5.88
C GLU A 167 -13.77 10.25 6.03
N SER A 168 -14.92 9.70 5.61
CA SER A 168 -15.26 8.28 5.78
C SER A 168 -14.22 7.34 5.17
N GLU A 169 -13.53 7.76 4.11
CA GLU A 169 -12.43 6.98 3.50
C GLU A 169 -11.27 6.76 4.48
N ARG A 170 -11.04 7.68 5.42
CA ARG A 170 -10.01 7.56 6.48
C ARG A 170 -10.54 6.93 7.77
N ILE A 171 -11.82 6.55 7.84
CA ILE A 171 -12.46 6.02 9.05
C ILE A 171 -12.89 4.57 8.82
N PHE A 172 -12.42 3.68 9.68
CA PHE A 172 -12.88 2.30 9.79
C PHE A 172 -14.02 2.19 10.80
N ALA A 173 -14.95 1.27 10.59
CA ALA A 173 -15.85 0.82 11.65
C ALA A 173 -15.06 0.03 12.71
N TRP A 174 -15.46 0.15 13.98
CA TRP A 174 -14.76 -0.50 15.10
C TRP A 174 -14.70 -2.03 15.04
N THR A 175 -15.56 -2.66 14.23
CA THR A 175 -15.57 -4.10 13.96
C THR A 175 -14.55 -4.51 12.91
N GLU A 176 -14.17 -3.64 11.98
CA GLU A 176 -13.25 -3.98 10.89
C GLU A 176 -11.89 -4.50 11.40
N PRO A 177 -11.29 -3.93 12.46
CA PRO A 177 -10.06 -4.45 13.06
C PRO A 177 -10.13 -5.88 13.59
N LEU A 178 -11.33 -6.46 13.67
CA LEU A 178 -11.55 -7.85 14.08
C LEU A 178 -11.69 -8.80 12.87
N GLU A 179 -11.62 -8.28 11.64
CA GLU A 179 -11.72 -9.03 10.40
C GLU A 179 -10.33 -9.42 9.86
N ASP A 180 -10.22 -10.60 9.24
CA ASP A 180 -8.96 -11.13 8.70
C ASP A 180 -8.31 -10.22 7.63
N ARG A 181 -9.11 -9.38 6.95
CA ARG A 181 -8.66 -8.49 5.86
C ARG A 181 -8.24 -7.10 6.34
N PHE A 182 -8.31 -6.84 7.64
CA PHE A 182 -8.07 -5.49 8.16
C PHE A 182 -6.66 -5.01 7.86
N GLU A 183 -5.65 -5.84 8.11
CA GLU A 183 -4.24 -5.47 7.89
C GLU A 183 -4.02 -5.03 6.43
N SER A 184 -4.43 -5.84 5.46
CA SER A 184 -4.33 -5.49 4.05
C SER A 184 -5.08 -4.20 3.68
N SER A 185 -6.21 -3.93 4.34
CA SER A 185 -6.99 -2.71 4.08
C SER A 185 -6.34 -1.48 4.72
N ALA A 186 -5.69 -1.64 5.87
CA ALA A 186 -4.93 -0.59 6.53
C ALA A 186 -3.65 -0.28 5.75
N ASP A 187 -2.97 -1.29 5.22
CA ASP A 187 -1.79 -1.15 4.36
C ASP A 187 -2.15 -0.42 3.07
N GLU A 188 -3.23 -0.80 2.38
CA GLU A 188 -3.71 -0.11 1.17
C GLU A 188 -4.00 1.37 1.43
N LYS A 189 -4.67 1.70 2.54
CA LYS A 189 -4.93 3.11 2.90
C LYS A 189 -3.67 3.86 3.32
N LEU A 190 -2.68 3.18 3.89
CA LEU A 190 -1.40 3.77 4.23
C LEU A 190 -0.59 4.07 2.97
N ASP A 191 -0.59 3.14 2.01
CA ASP A 191 -0.01 3.32 0.69
C ASP A 191 -0.68 4.47 -0.05
N ASP A 192 -2.02 4.57 -0.02
CA ASP A 192 -2.74 5.71 -0.57
C ASP A 192 -2.37 7.01 0.13
N PHE A 193 -2.26 7.03 1.46
CA PHE A 193 -1.86 8.22 2.22
C PHE A 193 -0.47 8.73 1.78
N PHE A 194 0.50 7.82 1.57
CA PHE A 194 1.83 8.18 1.09
C PHE A 194 1.90 8.46 -0.41
N GLY A 195 1.11 7.75 -1.21
CA GLY A 195 1.01 7.89 -2.67
C GLY A 195 0.27 9.16 -3.10
N THR A 196 -0.73 9.61 -2.34
CA THR A 196 -1.41 10.89 -2.59
C THR A 196 -0.56 12.09 -2.15
N SER A 197 0.49 11.84 -1.35
CA SER A 197 1.41 12.85 -0.83
C SER A 197 2.62 13.10 -1.75
N GLY A 198 2.82 12.32 -2.81
CA GLY A 198 3.88 12.56 -3.81
C GLY A 198 3.63 11.80 -5.10
N ASN A 199 3.92 12.43 -6.23
CA ASN A 199 3.64 11.78 -7.51
C ASN A 199 4.66 10.70 -7.79
N ARG A 200 4.14 9.50 -8.05
CA ARG A 200 4.94 8.35 -8.42
C ARG A 200 5.63 8.62 -9.76
N LEU A 201 6.95 8.56 -9.76
CA LEU A 201 7.74 8.64 -10.97
C LEU A 201 7.98 7.26 -11.59
N LEU A 202 8.34 6.26 -10.79
CA LEU A 202 8.73 4.95 -11.30
C LEU A 202 8.91 3.91 -10.18
N ASN A 203 8.89 2.63 -10.57
CA ASN A 203 9.27 1.52 -9.69
C ASN A 203 10.76 1.19 -9.79
N VAL A 204 11.46 1.20 -8.67
CA VAL A 204 12.92 1.07 -8.55
C VAL A 204 13.41 -0.34 -8.87
N ASP A 205 12.62 -1.39 -8.61
CA ASP A 205 13.03 -2.76 -8.96
C ASP A 205 13.20 -2.94 -10.47
N GLN A 206 12.36 -2.27 -11.26
CA GLN A 206 12.40 -2.35 -12.72
C GLN A 206 13.68 -1.76 -13.32
N ILE A 207 14.34 -0.84 -12.61
CA ILE A 207 15.44 -0.03 -13.13
C ILE A 207 16.70 -0.07 -12.25
N SER A 208 16.77 -0.99 -11.28
CA SER A 208 17.81 -1.06 -10.25
C SER A 208 19.25 -0.91 -10.77
N THR A 209 19.55 -1.47 -11.95
CA THR A 209 20.90 -1.40 -12.57
C THR A 209 21.23 -0.07 -13.25
N LYS A 210 20.23 0.78 -13.52
CA LYS A 210 20.36 2.08 -14.20
C LYS A 210 19.89 3.26 -13.35
N LYS A 211 19.47 2.99 -12.11
CA LYS A 211 19.00 3.96 -11.13
C LYS A 211 19.88 5.20 -11.01
N SER A 212 21.20 5.04 -10.99
CA SER A 212 22.13 6.19 -10.92
C SER A 212 22.03 7.11 -12.13
N VAL A 213 21.84 6.56 -13.34
CA VAL A 213 21.72 7.34 -14.58
C VAL A 213 20.41 8.13 -14.60
N ILE A 214 19.32 7.49 -14.19
CA ILE A 214 17.99 8.10 -14.12
C ILE A 214 17.98 9.25 -13.11
N ILE A 215 18.51 8.99 -11.91
CA ILE A 215 18.66 10.02 -10.88
C ILE A 215 19.50 11.19 -11.39
N SER A 216 20.63 10.93 -12.08
CA SER A 216 21.44 11.98 -12.68
C SER A 216 20.70 12.76 -13.78
N SER A 217 19.91 12.10 -14.62
CA SER A 217 19.13 12.81 -15.64
C SER A 217 18.04 13.69 -15.02
N ILE A 218 17.37 13.21 -13.97
CA ILE A 218 16.39 14.01 -13.22
C ILE A 218 17.08 15.22 -12.54
N GLN A 219 18.28 15.04 -11.97
CA GLN A 219 19.06 16.16 -11.43
C GLN A 219 19.37 17.22 -12.49
N GLU A 220 19.85 16.79 -13.66
CA GLU A 220 20.17 17.68 -14.76
C GLU A 220 18.93 18.43 -15.26
N TYR A 221 17.79 17.74 -15.36
CA TYR A 221 16.51 18.33 -15.71
C TYR A 221 16.09 19.42 -14.71
N LEU A 222 16.09 19.08 -13.41
CA LEU A 222 15.73 20.02 -12.35
C LEU A 222 16.66 21.24 -12.32
N ASN A 223 17.96 21.05 -12.56
CA ASN A 223 18.93 22.13 -12.70
C ASN A 223 18.61 23.05 -13.89
N LYS A 224 18.25 22.49 -15.05
CA LYS A 224 17.90 23.25 -16.26
C LYS A 224 16.66 24.12 -16.07
N ILE A 225 15.63 23.62 -15.38
CA ILE A 225 14.41 24.37 -15.09
C ILE A 225 14.53 25.31 -13.87
N GLY A 226 15.73 25.39 -13.27
CA GLY A 226 16.10 26.40 -12.28
C GLY A 226 16.06 25.97 -10.81
N TYR A 227 15.96 24.68 -10.49
CA TYR A 227 16.20 24.17 -9.13
C TYR A 227 17.70 23.95 -8.90
N ASP A 228 18.16 23.96 -7.63
CA ASP A 228 19.54 23.63 -7.27
C ASP A 228 19.63 22.20 -6.69
N PRO A 229 19.88 21.17 -7.52
CA PRO A 229 19.97 19.79 -7.04
C PRO A 229 21.16 19.60 -6.10
N GLN A 230 20.89 19.15 -4.87
CA GLN A 230 21.92 18.90 -3.86
C GLN A 230 21.93 17.42 -3.50
N SER A 231 23.05 16.74 -3.76
CA SER A 231 23.27 15.36 -3.28
C SER A 231 23.58 15.39 -1.78
N ASN A 232 22.84 14.61 -0.96
CA ASN A 232 22.97 14.48 0.50
C ASN A 232 22.37 15.62 1.33
N ILE A 233 21.05 15.79 1.28
CA ILE A 233 20.31 16.61 2.25
C ILE A 233 19.94 15.76 3.47
N GLY A 234 20.96 15.36 4.21
CA GLY A 234 20.75 15.03 5.61
C GLY A 234 20.30 16.30 6.33
N SER A 235 19.06 16.34 6.83
CA SER A 235 18.44 17.39 7.67
C SER A 235 18.04 18.74 7.04
N SER A 236 18.43 19.08 5.80
CA SER A 236 18.21 20.42 5.21
C SER A 236 16.87 20.69 4.50
N VAL A 237 15.99 19.69 4.30
CA VAL A 237 14.57 19.97 3.97
C VAL A 237 13.73 19.76 5.22
N ARG A 238 13.62 20.82 6.02
CA ARG A 238 12.79 20.85 7.23
C ARG A 238 11.34 20.46 6.95
N GLU A 239 10.85 20.78 5.75
CA GLU A 239 9.52 20.44 5.25
C GLU A 239 9.36 18.92 5.06
N ALA A 240 10.31 18.24 4.41
CA ALA A 240 10.26 16.79 4.23
C ALA A 240 10.25 16.05 5.58
N ASN A 241 11.08 16.50 6.53
CA ASN A 241 11.07 15.96 7.90
C ASN A 241 9.76 16.22 8.63
N ARG A 242 9.13 17.40 8.44
CA ARG A 242 7.81 17.72 9.01
C ARG A 242 6.73 16.79 8.46
N HIS A 243 6.77 16.50 7.17
CA HIS A 243 5.84 15.59 6.49
C HIS A 243 6.26 14.11 6.55
N ARG A 244 7.28 13.77 7.37
CA ARG A 244 7.82 12.42 7.53
C ARG A 244 8.19 11.72 6.21
N ILE A 245 8.52 12.48 5.17
CA ILE A 245 8.98 11.93 3.89
C ILE A 245 10.40 11.39 4.11
N PRO A 246 10.62 10.08 3.92
CA PRO A 246 11.92 9.46 4.16
C PRO A 246 12.93 9.99 3.14
N VAL A 247 13.84 10.83 3.59
CA VAL A 247 14.98 11.28 2.79
C VAL A 247 16.14 10.37 3.15
N SER A 248 16.30 9.27 2.42
CA SER A 248 17.42 8.35 2.66
C SER A 248 18.76 9.05 2.35
N GLU A 249 19.86 8.61 2.97
CA GLU A 249 21.23 9.10 2.66
C GLU A 249 21.65 8.83 1.21
N ARG A 250 20.87 8.03 0.48
CA ARG A 250 21.07 7.69 -0.93
C ARG A 250 19.97 8.27 -1.83
N GLY A 251 18.98 8.93 -1.24
CA GLY A 251 17.88 9.62 -1.90
C GLY A 251 18.33 10.96 -2.46
N LEU A 252 17.68 11.38 -3.54
CA LEU A 252 18.02 12.60 -4.23
C LEU A 252 17.17 13.76 -3.72
N THR A 253 17.75 14.88 -3.38
CA THR A 253 16.99 16.06 -2.97
C THR A 253 17.32 17.25 -3.87
N ALA A 254 16.31 17.91 -4.43
CA ALA A 254 16.53 19.03 -5.34
C ALA A 254 15.89 20.31 -4.82
N GLY A 255 16.68 21.10 -4.10
CA GLY A 255 16.20 22.31 -3.46
C GLY A 255 16.36 23.56 -4.32
N ILE A 256 15.31 24.37 -4.38
CA ILE A 256 15.30 25.83 -4.59
C ILE A 256 15.35 26.32 -6.05
N ARG A 257 14.15 26.67 -6.57
CA ARG A 257 13.95 27.67 -7.63
C ARG A 257 13.64 29.07 -7.06
N SER A 258 13.12 29.15 -5.84
CA SER A 258 12.86 30.39 -5.08
C SER A 258 12.70 30.09 -3.58
N ASP A 259 12.74 31.12 -2.71
CA ASP A 259 12.62 30.98 -1.24
C ASP A 259 11.32 30.26 -0.79
N ASP A 260 10.31 30.18 -1.65
CA ASP A 260 8.98 29.62 -1.34
C ASP A 260 8.66 28.27 -2.01
N GLU A 261 9.54 27.72 -2.87
CA GLU A 261 9.26 26.46 -3.59
C GLU A 261 10.43 25.45 -3.54
N LYS A 262 10.12 24.21 -3.15
CA LYS A 262 11.09 23.12 -2.98
C LYS A 262 10.57 21.83 -3.60
N VAL A 263 11.49 21.00 -4.10
CA VAL A 263 11.17 19.66 -4.61
C VAL A 263 12.03 18.63 -3.90
N VAL A 264 11.46 17.48 -3.58
CA VAL A 264 12.17 16.36 -2.95
C VAL A 264 11.89 15.11 -3.75
N LEU A 265 12.95 14.40 -4.13
CA LEU A 265 12.82 13.10 -4.77
C LEU A 265 13.09 12.02 -3.72
N CYS A 266 12.04 11.38 -3.23
CA CYS A 266 12.19 10.33 -2.24
C CYS A 266 12.23 8.97 -2.93
N GLU A 267 12.98 8.05 -2.33
CA GLU A 267 12.81 6.64 -2.59
C GLU A 267 11.97 6.10 -1.44
N CYS A 268 10.79 5.59 -1.76
CA CYS A 268 9.92 5.00 -0.76
C CYS A 268 10.37 3.55 -0.53
N ASP A 269 10.96 3.27 0.63
CA ASP A 269 11.47 1.95 0.97
C ASP A 269 10.36 0.87 1.06
N LEU A 270 9.10 1.28 1.30
CA LEU A 270 7.94 0.37 1.42
C LEU A 270 7.49 -0.19 0.06
N VAL A 271 7.30 0.69 -0.91
CA VAL A 271 6.79 0.33 -2.25
C VAL A 271 7.89 0.22 -3.31
N ASN A 272 9.14 0.50 -2.92
CA ASN A 272 10.32 0.53 -3.77
C ASN A 272 10.09 1.37 -5.04
N ASP A 273 9.51 2.56 -4.86
CA ASP A 273 9.22 3.52 -5.92
C ASP A 273 10.02 4.82 -5.69
N LEU A 274 10.30 5.55 -6.78
CA LEU A 274 10.80 6.92 -6.72
C LEU A 274 9.62 7.88 -6.81
N HIS A 275 9.49 8.81 -5.87
CA HIS A 275 8.44 9.82 -5.84
C HIS A 275 9.02 11.23 -5.95
N ILE A 276 8.25 12.14 -6.55
CA ILE A 276 8.53 13.58 -6.53
C ILE A 276 7.53 14.30 -5.65
N HIS A 277 8.02 15.00 -4.63
CA HIS A 277 7.24 15.81 -3.70
C HIS A 277 7.53 17.28 -3.95
N ARG A 278 6.49 18.08 -4.10
CA ARG A 278 6.61 19.53 -4.27
C ARG A 278 6.11 20.23 -3.01
N PHE A 279 6.83 21.24 -2.57
CA PHE A 279 6.43 22.08 -1.44
C PHE A 279 6.34 23.53 -1.89
N SER A 280 5.22 24.18 -1.57
CA SER A 280 5.00 25.61 -1.78
C SER A 280 4.60 26.28 -0.47
N GLY A 281 5.33 27.33 -0.06
CA GLY A 281 5.08 28.03 1.21
C GLY A 281 5.18 27.13 2.45
N GLY A 282 6.00 26.07 2.37
CA GLY A 282 6.18 25.09 3.45
C GLY A 282 5.05 24.07 3.62
N LYS A 283 4.11 24.01 2.66
CA LYS A 283 3.08 22.97 2.57
C LYS A 283 3.38 22.03 1.42
N LEU A 284 3.03 20.77 1.58
CA LEU A 284 3.03 19.78 0.51
C LEU A 284 1.94 20.14 -0.52
N THR A 285 2.30 20.11 -1.79
CA THR A 285 1.44 20.42 -2.93
C THR A 285 1.68 19.37 -4.01
N ASP A 286 0.68 19.16 -4.85
CA ASP A 286 0.79 18.24 -5.98
C ASP A 286 1.86 18.73 -6.97
N ALA A 287 2.72 17.81 -7.42
CA ALA A 287 3.76 18.11 -8.40
C ALA A 287 3.19 18.20 -9.83
N GLU A 288 2.08 17.54 -10.15
CA GLU A 288 1.41 17.61 -11.46
C GLU A 288 0.78 18.99 -11.72
N GLU A 289 0.47 19.75 -10.67
CA GLU A 289 0.01 21.14 -10.79
C GLU A 289 1.09 22.09 -11.35
N SER A 290 2.37 21.71 -11.33
CA SER A 290 3.44 22.45 -12.01
C SER A 290 3.62 21.91 -13.43
N PRO A 291 3.44 22.73 -14.48
CA PRO A 291 3.66 22.30 -15.86
C PRO A 291 5.05 21.70 -16.11
N GLU A 292 6.08 22.25 -15.45
CA GLU A 292 7.46 21.79 -15.60
C GLU A 292 7.70 20.43 -14.93
N LEU A 293 7.08 20.17 -13.78
CA LEU A 293 7.21 18.90 -13.07
C LEU A 293 6.28 17.82 -13.64
N SER A 294 5.09 18.19 -14.13
CA SER A 294 4.21 17.28 -14.87
C SER A 294 4.90 16.72 -16.11
N HIS A 295 5.61 17.57 -16.87
CA HIS A 295 6.40 17.11 -18.01
C HIS A 295 7.52 16.13 -17.62
N LEU A 296 8.21 16.39 -16.50
CA LEU A 296 9.21 15.47 -15.95
C LEU A 296 8.58 14.10 -15.62
N ILE A 297 7.42 14.09 -14.97
CA ILE A 297 6.69 12.86 -14.62
C ILE A 297 6.34 12.07 -15.89
N ASP A 298 5.79 12.73 -16.91
CA ASP A 298 5.41 12.12 -18.18
C ASP A 298 6.61 11.51 -18.91
N GLU A 299 7.73 12.23 -18.97
CA GLU A 299 8.93 11.79 -19.70
C GLU A 299 9.61 10.61 -18.99
N VAL A 300 9.64 10.61 -17.66
CA VAL A 300 10.14 9.47 -16.87
C VAL A 300 9.27 8.23 -17.08
N ASN A 301 7.94 8.38 -17.05
CA ASN A 301 7.02 7.28 -17.34
C ASN A 301 7.22 6.74 -18.77
N ARG A 302 7.33 7.62 -19.76
CA ARG A 302 7.58 7.25 -21.17
C ARG A 302 8.88 6.47 -21.35
N LEU A 303 9.95 6.90 -20.69
CA LEU A 303 11.24 6.21 -20.73
C LEU A 303 11.17 4.84 -20.02
N SER A 304 10.47 4.76 -18.89
CA SER A 304 10.23 3.50 -18.18
C SER A 304 9.50 2.47 -19.07
N ASP A 305 8.40 2.88 -19.70
CA ASP A 305 7.63 2.01 -20.61
C ASP A 305 8.48 1.57 -21.81
N SER A 306 9.21 2.50 -22.42
CA SER A 306 10.10 2.22 -23.54
C SER A 306 11.21 1.22 -23.16
N ARG A 307 11.66 1.27 -21.90
CA ARG A 307 12.65 0.33 -21.38
C ARG A 307 12.03 -1.05 -21.15
N ALA A 308 10.83 -1.14 -20.57
CA ALA A 308 10.14 -2.41 -20.37
C ALA A 308 9.92 -3.14 -21.71
N ASP A 309 9.56 -2.39 -22.76
CA ASP A 309 9.45 -2.92 -24.12
C ASP A 309 10.79 -3.43 -24.68
N LEU A 310 11.88 -2.70 -24.41
CA LEU A 310 13.22 -3.08 -24.83
C LEU A 310 13.71 -4.33 -24.08
N ASP A 311 13.49 -4.44 -22.77
CA ASP A 311 13.85 -5.62 -21.98
C ASP A 311 13.02 -6.84 -22.40
N SER A 312 11.73 -6.66 -22.71
CA SER A 312 10.90 -7.71 -23.32
C SER A 312 11.47 -8.17 -24.67
N THR A 313 11.89 -7.22 -25.50
CA THR A 313 12.54 -7.50 -26.78
C THR A 313 13.86 -8.23 -26.59
N ILE A 314 14.75 -7.78 -25.69
CA ILE A 314 16.01 -8.44 -25.36
C ILE A 314 15.78 -9.86 -24.83
N ASN A 315 14.80 -10.07 -23.95
CA ASN A 315 14.50 -11.39 -23.41
C ASN A 315 13.99 -12.35 -24.48
N SER A 316 13.14 -11.86 -25.39
CA SER A 316 12.70 -12.63 -26.56
C SER A 316 13.88 -12.99 -27.47
N LEU A 317 14.76 -12.03 -27.72
CA LEU A 317 15.97 -12.21 -28.52
C LEU A 317 16.95 -13.19 -27.86
N SER A 318 17.19 -13.10 -26.55
CA SER A 318 18.08 -13.99 -25.79
C SER A 318 17.61 -15.46 -25.82
N LYS A 319 16.29 -15.68 -25.73
CA LYS A 319 15.68 -17.01 -25.91
C LYS A 319 15.94 -17.56 -27.32
N MET A 320 15.80 -16.71 -28.36
CA MET A 320 16.14 -17.11 -29.73
C MET A 320 17.64 -17.42 -29.88
N SER A 321 18.53 -16.56 -29.38
CA SER A 321 19.99 -16.77 -29.43
C SER A 321 20.42 -18.07 -28.75
N SER A 322 19.82 -18.38 -27.58
CA SER A 322 20.09 -19.62 -26.85
C SER A 322 19.67 -20.84 -27.66
N TRP A 323 18.51 -20.78 -28.33
CA TRP A 323 18.05 -21.85 -29.22
C TRP A 323 18.98 -22.04 -30.42
N PHE A 324 19.37 -20.95 -31.09
CA PHE A 324 20.31 -21.00 -32.21
C PHE A 324 21.70 -21.48 -31.78
N SER A 325 22.17 -21.10 -30.58
CA SER A 325 23.44 -21.57 -30.03
C SER A 325 23.40 -23.07 -29.70
N ALA A 326 22.29 -23.59 -29.20
CA ALA A 326 22.09 -25.03 -29.03
C ALA A 326 22.10 -25.77 -30.38
N VAL A 327 21.45 -25.21 -31.40
CA VAL A 327 21.52 -25.74 -32.78
C VAL A 327 22.93 -25.65 -33.35
N ALA A 328 23.66 -24.56 -33.08
CA ALA A 328 25.07 -24.38 -33.47
C ALA A 328 25.97 -25.42 -32.82
N ALA A 329 25.79 -25.66 -31.51
CA ALA A 329 26.55 -26.64 -30.77
C ALA A 329 26.26 -28.05 -31.28
N LEU A 330 25.00 -28.40 -31.53
CA LEU A 330 24.63 -29.67 -32.14
C LEU A 330 25.23 -29.82 -33.54
N THR A 331 25.13 -28.80 -34.39
CA THR A 331 25.70 -28.81 -35.75
C THR A 331 27.22 -28.84 -35.74
N GLY A 332 27.86 -28.14 -34.79
CA GLY A 332 29.31 -28.12 -34.60
C GLY A 332 29.83 -29.45 -34.08
N ILE A 333 29.12 -30.09 -33.15
CA ILE A 333 29.39 -31.45 -32.68
C ILE A 333 29.27 -32.44 -33.85
N LEU A 334 28.18 -32.35 -34.64
CA LEU A 334 28.00 -33.17 -35.84
C LEU A 334 29.09 -32.90 -36.90
N SER A 335 29.52 -31.65 -37.06
CA SER A 335 30.63 -31.27 -37.95
C SER A 335 31.98 -31.84 -37.49
N LEU A 336 32.24 -31.85 -36.19
CA LEU A 336 33.45 -32.43 -35.61
C LEU A 336 33.48 -33.95 -35.80
N PHE A 337 32.33 -34.62 -35.72
CA PHE A 337 32.20 -36.04 -36.03
C PHE A 337 32.23 -36.35 -37.55
N GLY A 338 31.84 -35.40 -38.39
CA GLY A 338 31.96 -35.52 -39.85
C GLY A 338 33.37 -35.36 -40.40
N ASN A 339 34.35 -35.01 -39.57
CA ASN A 339 35.74 -34.74 -39.98
C ASN A 339 36.79 -35.53 -39.20
N THR A 340 36.38 -36.50 -38.38
CA THR A 340 37.29 -37.49 -37.81
C THR A 340 37.25 -38.76 -38.64
N ASP A 341 38.29 -38.98 -39.44
CA ASP A 341 38.55 -40.26 -40.11
C ASP A 341 38.39 -41.44 -39.11
N GLU A 342 38.63 -41.23 -37.81
CA GLU A 342 38.51 -42.24 -36.76
C GLU A 342 37.06 -42.65 -36.39
N LEU A 343 36.07 -41.76 -36.38
CA LEU A 343 34.67 -42.13 -36.09
C LEU A 343 33.96 -42.66 -37.35
N LEU A 344 34.32 -42.11 -38.52
CA LEU A 344 33.88 -42.58 -39.83
C LEU A 344 34.36 -44.02 -40.08
N ASN A 345 35.64 -44.32 -39.83
CA ASN A 345 36.14 -45.69 -39.93
C ASN A 345 35.44 -46.63 -38.93
N TYR A 346 35.15 -46.17 -37.71
CA TYR A 346 34.44 -46.98 -36.71
C TYR A 346 32.98 -47.30 -37.11
N LEU A 347 32.24 -46.34 -37.69
CA LEU A 347 30.86 -46.55 -38.15
C LEU A 347 30.78 -47.32 -39.48
N VAL A 348 31.75 -47.14 -40.38
CA VAL A 348 31.86 -47.89 -41.63
C VAL A 348 32.19 -49.36 -41.37
N ASP A 349 33.12 -49.63 -40.45
CA ASP A 349 33.55 -51.00 -40.13
C ASP A 349 32.48 -51.80 -39.37
N ASP A 350 31.69 -51.19 -38.48
CA ASP A 350 30.70 -51.90 -37.66
C ASP A 350 29.26 -51.88 -38.21
N LEU A 351 28.87 -50.89 -39.03
CA LEU A 351 27.49 -50.75 -39.55
C LEU A 351 27.37 -50.84 -41.08
N GLY A 352 28.47 -50.87 -41.83
CA GLY A 352 28.46 -51.05 -43.29
C GLY A 352 27.76 -49.91 -44.06
N LEU A 353 27.72 -48.71 -43.48
CA LEU A 353 27.06 -47.54 -44.05
C LEU A 353 28.08 -46.69 -44.83
N ASP A 354 28.03 -46.78 -46.15
CA ASP A 354 28.93 -46.07 -47.08
C ASP A 354 28.48 -44.60 -47.22
N PHE A 355 28.82 -43.77 -46.24
CA PHE A 355 28.60 -42.31 -46.30
C PHE A 355 29.91 -41.60 -46.65
N ILE A 356 30.23 -41.58 -47.94
CA ILE A 356 31.39 -40.85 -48.46
C ILE A 356 30.90 -39.74 -49.40
N ASP A 357 30.45 -38.62 -48.83
CA ASP A 357 30.51 -37.36 -49.58
C ASP A 357 31.11 -36.25 -48.70
N PRO A 358 32.38 -35.85 -48.93
CA PRO A 358 33.02 -34.73 -48.22
C PRO A 358 32.26 -33.40 -48.37
N THR A 359 31.34 -33.31 -49.33
CA THR A 359 30.39 -32.19 -49.49
C THR A 359 29.51 -32.03 -48.25
N VAL A 360 29.13 -33.11 -47.55
CA VAL A 360 28.28 -33.05 -46.34
C VAL A 360 29.02 -32.39 -45.17
N GLY A 361 30.28 -32.77 -44.93
CA GLY A 361 31.11 -32.15 -43.90
C GLY A 361 31.41 -30.67 -44.19
N PHE A 362 31.64 -30.33 -45.46
CA PHE A 362 31.81 -28.94 -45.90
C PHE A 362 30.53 -28.11 -45.73
N ILE A 363 29.36 -28.65 -46.07
CA ILE A 363 28.06 -28.00 -45.84
C ILE A 363 27.82 -27.79 -44.34
N LEU A 364 28.09 -28.79 -43.50
CA LEU A 364 27.94 -28.67 -42.04
C LEU A 364 28.88 -27.61 -41.46
N LEU A 365 30.13 -27.52 -41.95
CA LEU A 365 31.07 -26.46 -41.57
C LEU A 365 30.55 -25.07 -41.97
N LEU A 366 30.04 -24.92 -43.19
CA LEU A 366 29.45 -23.66 -43.66
C LEU A 366 28.21 -23.26 -42.84
N VAL A 367 27.35 -24.21 -42.50
CA VAL A 367 26.21 -23.99 -41.61
C VAL A 367 26.70 -23.58 -40.22
N THR A 368 27.71 -24.24 -39.67
CA THR A 368 28.28 -23.91 -38.35
C THR A 368 28.86 -22.49 -38.33
N ILE A 369 29.64 -22.11 -39.35
CA ILE A 369 30.17 -20.74 -39.50
C ILE A 369 29.01 -19.74 -39.67
N GLY A 370 28.00 -20.07 -40.46
CA GLY A 370 26.81 -19.24 -40.66
C GLY A 370 26.04 -19.01 -39.37
N VAL A 371 25.85 -20.05 -38.55
CA VAL A 371 25.18 -19.94 -37.25
C VAL A 371 26.05 -19.16 -36.25
N LEU A 372 27.38 -19.36 -36.23
CA LEU A 372 28.28 -18.57 -35.37
C LEU A 372 28.27 -17.08 -35.75
N LEU A 373 28.30 -16.76 -37.04
CA LEU A 373 28.16 -15.38 -37.53
C LEU A 373 26.80 -14.79 -37.18
N PHE A 374 25.73 -15.58 -37.32
CA PHE A 374 24.38 -15.17 -36.94
C PHE A 374 24.32 -14.86 -35.43
N VAL A 375 24.78 -15.76 -34.57
CA VAL A 375 24.82 -15.55 -33.11
C VAL A 375 25.71 -14.36 -32.73
N GLY A 376 26.85 -14.18 -33.40
CA GLY A 376 27.74 -13.03 -33.17
C GLY A 376 27.11 -11.69 -33.56
N LEU A 377 26.55 -11.58 -34.77
CA LEU A 377 25.84 -10.38 -35.23
C LEU A 377 24.60 -10.08 -34.38
N PHE A 378 23.90 -11.14 -33.96
CA PHE A 378 22.72 -11.03 -33.12
C PHE A 378 23.06 -10.52 -31.72
N SER A 379 24.12 -11.06 -31.10
CA SER A 379 24.61 -10.58 -29.81
C SER A 379 25.07 -9.11 -29.89
N LEU A 380 25.70 -8.73 -31.01
CA LEU A 380 26.06 -7.34 -31.27
C LEU A 380 24.81 -6.45 -31.43
N SER A 381 23.72 -6.95 -32.04
CA SER A 381 22.47 -6.18 -32.20
C SER A 381 21.79 -5.87 -30.86
N VAL A 382 21.78 -6.82 -29.92
CA VAL A 382 21.28 -6.62 -28.55
C VAL A 382 22.12 -5.57 -27.82
N PHE A 383 23.44 -5.68 -27.91
CA PHE A 383 24.35 -4.70 -27.34
C PHE A 383 24.13 -3.29 -27.92
N ILE A 384 23.93 -3.18 -29.24
CA ILE A 384 23.63 -1.89 -29.89
C ILE A 384 22.29 -1.33 -29.43
N LEU A 385 21.24 -2.15 -29.28
CA LEU A 385 19.94 -1.70 -28.79
C LEU A 385 20.03 -1.16 -27.36
N GLU A 386 20.73 -1.88 -26.48
CA GLU A 386 20.95 -1.43 -25.10
C GLU A 386 21.82 -0.17 -25.03
N TRP A 387 22.83 -0.06 -25.89
CA TRP A 387 23.71 1.11 -25.95
C TRP A 387 23.03 2.37 -26.52
N ARG A 388 22.04 2.20 -27.41
CA ARG A 388 21.29 3.33 -28.00
C ARG A 388 20.14 3.82 -27.15
N PHE A 389 19.72 3.04 -26.14
CA PHE A 389 18.69 3.49 -25.22
C PHE A 389 19.28 4.58 -24.32
N ASP A 390 18.69 5.76 -24.39
CA ASP A 390 19.12 6.90 -23.60
C ASP A 390 18.08 7.18 -22.51
N TRP A 391 18.57 7.43 -21.30
CA TRP A 391 17.75 7.86 -20.17
C TRP A 391 17.72 9.39 -20.06
N GLU A 392 18.32 10.11 -21.01
CA GLU A 392 18.24 11.57 -21.07
C GLU A 392 16.79 12.04 -21.24
N ILE A 393 16.34 12.83 -20.26
CA ILE A 393 15.03 13.49 -20.23
C ILE A 393 15.11 14.72 -21.14
N VAL A 394 14.37 14.71 -22.25
CA VAL A 394 14.40 15.79 -23.25
C VAL A 394 13.49 16.92 -22.82
N ASP A 395 14.05 18.12 -22.66
CA ASP A 395 13.28 19.32 -22.30
C ASP A 395 12.45 19.84 -23.48
N TYR A 396 11.19 20.22 -23.22
CA TYR A 396 10.46 21.19 -24.05
C TYR A 396 10.43 22.53 -23.31
N VAL A 397 11.52 23.29 -23.43
CA VAL A 397 11.53 24.69 -23.02
C VAL A 397 11.57 25.54 -24.29
N ASP A 398 10.42 26.13 -24.63
CA ASP A 398 10.32 27.25 -25.59
C ASP A 398 10.67 28.58 -24.90
#